data_AF-A0A3C0GH41-F1
#
_entry.id   AF-A0A3C0GH41-F1
#
_cell.length_a   1.000
_cell.length_b   1.000
_cell.length_c   1.000
_cell.angle_alpha   90.00
_cell.angle_beta   90.00
_cell.angle_gamma   90.00
#
_symmetry.space_group_name_H-M   'P 1'
#
loop_
_entity.id
_entity.type
_entity.pdbx_description
1 polymer ?
#
loop_
_entity_poly.entity_id
_entity_poly.type
_entity_poly.pdbx_seq_one_letter_code
_entity_poly.pdbx_strand_id
1 'polypeptide(L)'
;LRPMFTELENVNIQNFITMGQICVAKTHRKMGVFRGLYNAMKKASYPKYDAIITEVDATNSRSLGAHYAVGFEKICTYHSLGQDWELISLKTS
;
A
#
# COMPACT_ATOMS: atom_id res chain seq x y z
N LEU A 1 -1.75 12.87 -3.12
CA LEU A 1 -1.98 12.24 -4.45
C LEU A 1 -1.00 12.70 -5.53
N ARG A 2 -0.94 13.98 -5.96
CA ARG A 2 0.03 14.39 -7.02
C ARG A 2 1.49 14.00 -6.72
N PRO A 3 2.03 14.22 -5.49
CA PRO A 3 3.41 13.84 -5.17
C PRO A 3 3.69 12.35 -5.37
N MET A 4 2.76 11.48 -4.92
CA MET A 4 2.87 10.04 -5.10
C MET A 4 3.02 9.64 -6.57
N PHE A 5 2.19 10.20 -7.48
CA PHE A 5 2.27 9.85 -8.89
C PHE A 5 3.58 10.30 -9.53
N THR A 6 4.12 11.45 -9.14
CA THR A 6 5.46 11.90 -9.57
C THR A 6 6.54 10.91 -9.17
N GLU A 7 6.49 10.38 -7.95
CA GLU A 7 7.44 9.37 -7.51
C GLU A 7 7.29 8.04 -8.26
N LEU A 8 6.05 7.64 -8.57
CA LEU A 8 5.77 6.42 -9.33
C LEU A 8 6.23 6.51 -10.79
N GLU A 9 6.13 7.69 -11.40
CA GLU A 9 6.69 7.98 -12.72
C GLU A 9 8.23 7.83 -12.71
N ASN A 10 8.90 8.32 -11.66
CA ASN A 10 10.36 8.22 -11.51
C ASN A 10 10.86 6.78 -11.39
N VAL A 11 10.07 5.89 -10.78
CA VAL A 11 10.43 4.46 -10.63
C VAL A 11 9.92 3.57 -11.76
N ASN A 12 9.27 4.14 -12.78
CA ASN A 12 8.76 3.44 -13.97
C ASN A 12 7.91 2.19 -13.65
N ILE A 13 7.07 2.26 -12.60
CA ILE A 13 6.10 1.19 -12.32
C ILE A 13 4.93 1.32 -13.29
N GLN A 14 4.63 0.24 -14.00
CA GLN A 14 3.56 0.18 -14.99
C GLN A 14 2.39 -0.68 -14.47
N ASN A 15 1.21 -0.44 -15.02
CA ASN A 15 -0.01 -1.24 -14.80
C ASN A 15 -0.34 -1.54 -13.33
N PHE A 16 -0.54 -0.49 -12.54
CA PHE A 16 -0.89 -0.60 -11.12
C PHE A 16 -2.24 0.06 -10.82
N ILE A 17 -2.78 -0.28 -9.65
CA ILE A 17 -3.87 0.45 -9.01
C ILE A 17 -3.35 1.08 -7.71
N THR A 18 -3.78 2.31 -7.43
CA THR A 18 -3.52 2.95 -6.14
C THR A 18 -4.69 2.73 -5.19
N MET A 19 -4.37 2.52 -3.92
CA MET A 19 -5.36 2.33 -2.87
C MET A 19 -5.18 3.43 -1.81
N GLY A 20 -6.31 3.90 -1.30
CA GLY A 20 -6.35 4.84 -0.18
C GLY A 20 -6.17 4.16 1.18
N GLN A 21 -6.40 4.94 2.24
CA GLN A 21 -6.25 4.46 3.61
C GLN A 21 -7.24 3.33 3.94
N ILE A 22 -6.77 2.35 4.72
CA ILE A 22 -7.56 1.25 5.24
C ILE A 22 -7.77 1.40 6.75
N CYS A 23 -9.03 1.41 7.17
CA CYS A 23 -9.41 1.55 8.57
C CYS A 23 -10.03 0.24 9.07
N VAL A 24 -9.42 -0.35 10.12
CA VAL A 24 -9.97 -1.52 10.82
C VAL A 24 -10.34 -1.12 12.24
N ALA A 25 -11.63 -1.26 12.56
CA ALA A 25 -12.19 -0.98 13.88
C ALA A 25 -11.39 -1.70 14.98
N LYS A 26 -11.19 -1.04 16.14
CA LYS A 26 -10.34 -1.58 17.23
C LYS A 26 -10.78 -2.97 17.68
N THR A 27 -12.09 -3.22 17.71
CA THR A 27 -12.72 -4.50 18.05
C THR A 27 -12.45 -5.62 17.05
N HIS A 28 -11.99 -5.30 15.84
CA HIS A 28 -11.77 -6.26 14.74
C HIS A 28 -10.28 -6.40 14.36
N ARG A 29 -9.38 -5.82 15.17
CA ARG A 29 -7.93 -5.93 14.95
C ARG A 29 -7.43 -7.31 15.39
N LYS A 30 -6.33 -7.78 14.77
CA LYS A 30 -5.72 -9.09 15.01
C LYS A 30 -6.60 -10.31 14.69
N MET A 31 -7.78 -10.11 14.10
CA MET A 31 -8.68 -11.18 13.65
C MET A 31 -8.47 -11.57 12.17
N GLY A 32 -7.33 -11.20 11.58
CA GLY A 32 -7.05 -11.47 10.16
C GLY A 32 -7.80 -10.59 9.15
N VAL A 33 -8.71 -9.70 9.59
CA VAL A 33 -9.53 -8.83 8.71
C VAL A 33 -8.67 -8.03 7.72
N PHE A 34 -7.61 -7.38 8.19
CA PHE A 34 -6.70 -6.61 7.33
C PHE A 34 -6.10 -7.46 6.20
N ARG A 35 -5.61 -8.67 6.52
CA ARG A 35 -5.09 -9.62 5.54
C ARG A 35 -6.18 -10.09 4.59
N GLY A 36 -7.38 -10.37 5.09
CA GLY A 36 -8.53 -10.77 4.28
C GLY A 36 -8.91 -9.72 3.25
N LEU A 37 -8.91 -8.44 3.64
CA LEU A 37 -9.22 -7.32 2.74
C LEU A 37 -8.23 -7.24 1.57
N TYR A 38 -6.92 -7.31 1.84
CA TYR A 38 -5.92 -7.30 0.76
C TYR A 38 -5.92 -8.57 -0.08
N ASN A 39 -6.18 -9.73 0.50
CA ASN A 39 -6.34 -10.97 -0.27
C ASN A 39 -7.53 -10.89 -1.24
N ALA A 40 -8.65 -10.32 -0.81
CA ALA A 40 -9.80 -10.10 -1.67
C ALA A 40 -9.49 -9.06 -2.76
N MET A 41 -8.81 -7.97 -2.41
CA MET A 41 -8.39 -6.94 -3.35
C MET A 41 -7.43 -7.49 -4.42
N LYS A 42 -6.40 -8.27 -4.04
CA LYS A 42 -5.50 -8.95 -4.99
C LYS A 42 -6.29 -9.74 -6.04
N LYS A 43 -7.25 -10.56 -5.60
CA LYS A 43 -8.10 -11.38 -6.47
C LYS A 43 -8.99 -10.54 -7.40
N ALA A 44 -9.52 -9.41 -6.91
CA ALA A 44 -10.36 -8.52 -7.70
C ALA A 44 -9.54 -7.67 -8.70
N SER A 45 -8.27 -7.38 -8.39
CA SER A 45 -7.39 -6.58 -9.24
C SER A 45 -6.70 -7.42 -10.33
N TYR A 46 -6.38 -8.69 -10.06
CA TYR A 46 -5.81 -9.60 -11.05
C TYR A 46 -6.90 -10.12 -12.02
N PRO A 47 -6.63 -10.24 -13.33
CA PRO A 47 -5.37 -9.98 -14.04
C PRO A 47 -5.24 -8.55 -14.58
N LYS A 48 -6.16 -7.65 -14.23
CA LYS A 48 -6.21 -6.30 -14.83
C LYS A 48 -5.01 -5.44 -14.43
N TYR A 49 -4.59 -5.52 -13.17
CA TYR A 49 -3.46 -4.77 -12.63
C TYR A 49 -2.43 -5.72 -12.05
N ASP A 50 -1.15 -5.40 -12.18
CA ASP A 50 -0.02 -6.22 -11.71
C ASP A 50 0.39 -5.90 -10.27
N ALA A 51 0.05 -4.70 -9.79
CA ALA A 51 0.40 -4.24 -8.45
C ALA A 51 -0.69 -3.35 -7.84
N ILE A 52 -0.80 -3.43 -6.50
CA ILE A 52 -1.53 -2.49 -5.66
C ILE A 52 -0.50 -1.61 -4.95
N ILE A 53 -0.64 -0.29 -5.04
CA ILE A 53 0.28 0.66 -4.43
C ILE A 53 -0.46 1.51 -3.40
N THR A 54 0.19 1.76 -2.27
CA THR A 54 -0.29 2.72 -1.26
C THR A 54 0.89 3.51 -0.68
N GLU A 55 0.58 4.68 -0.14
CA GLU A 55 1.49 5.48 0.69
C GLU A 55 1.15 5.27 2.17
N VAL A 56 2.17 5.17 3.02
CA VAL A 56 2.01 5.07 4.48
C VAL A 56 3.00 6.02 5.13
N ASP A 57 2.55 6.77 6.13
CA ASP A 57 3.42 7.59 6.97
C ASP A 57 4.60 6.76 7.51
N ALA A 58 5.83 7.20 7.24
CA ALA A 58 7.05 6.48 7.58
C ALA A 58 7.23 6.28 9.09
N THR A 59 6.59 7.12 9.92
CA THR A 59 6.60 6.99 11.37
C THR A 59 5.56 5.99 11.90
N ASN A 60 4.59 5.58 11.06
CA ASN A 60 3.52 4.66 11.42
C ASN A 60 3.96 3.20 11.27
N SER A 61 4.92 2.79 12.10
CA SER A 61 5.50 1.45 12.14
C SER A 61 4.45 0.32 12.29
N ARG A 62 3.33 0.62 12.96
CA ARG A 62 2.20 -0.31 13.09
C ARG A 62 1.54 -0.59 11.75
N SER A 63 1.24 0.46 10.99
CA SER A 63 0.60 0.32 9.68
C SER A 63 1.56 -0.36 8.71
N LEU A 64 2.81 0.09 8.67
CA LEU A 64 3.87 -0.50 7.84
C LEU A 64 4.03 -2.01 8.12
N GLY A 65 4.16 -2.39 9.40
CA GLY A 65 4.26 -3.80 9.79
C GLY A 65 3.04 -4.63 9.37
N ALA A 66 1.83 -4.07 9.39
CA ALA A 66 0.64 -4.76 8.92
C ALA A 66 0.67 -5.00 7.40
N HIS A 67 1.11 -4.01 6.62
CA HIS A 67 1.26 -4.14 5.16
C HIS A 67 2.37 -5.13 4.80
N TYR A 68 3.55 -5.02 5.43
CA TYR A 68 4.66 -5.93 5.22
C TYR A 68 4.29 -7.38 5.57
N ALA A 69 3.51 -7.61 6.63
CA ALA A 69 3.01 -8.94 6.98
C ALA A 69 2.03 -9.54 5.93
N VAL A 70 1.42 -8.71 5.09
CA VAL A 70 0.58 -9.13 3.95
C VAL A 70 1.40 -9.42 2.69
N GLY A 71 2.65 -8.95 2.64
CA GLY A 71 3.55 -9.10 1.49
C GLY A 71 3.75 -7.82 0.68
N PHE A 72 3.44 -6.66 1.26
CA PHE A 72 3.88 -5.40 0.65
C PHE A 72 5.41 -5.28 0.72
N GLU A 73 5.98 -4.62 -0.27
CA GLU A 73 7.40 -4.32 -0.37
C GLU A 73 7.60 -2.81 -0.58
N LYS A 74 8.64 -2.25 0.03
CA LYS A 74 8.99 -0.83 -0.10
C LYS A 74 9.49 -0.54 -1.52
N ILE A 75 8.93 0.50 -2.13
CA ILE A 75 9.40 1.08 -3.39
C ILE A 75 10.43 2.18 -3.06
N CYS A 76 10.00 3.21 -2.35
CA CYS A 76 10.82 4.36 -1.97
C CYS A 76 10.23 5.10 -0.76
N THR A 77 10.94 6.12 -0.30
CA THR A 77 10.43 7.11 0.66
C THR A 77 10.52 8.49 0.02
N TYR A 78 9.49 9.31 0.18
CA TYR A 78 9.49 10.70 -0.29
C TYR A 78 8.93 11.64 0.77
N HIS A 79 9.35 12.90 0.71
CA HIS A 79 8.90 13.93 1.63
C HIS A 79 7.80 14.78 1.00
N SER A 80 6.67 14.93 1.70
CA SER A 80 5.60 15.81 1.25
C SER A 80 4.76 16.33 2.41
N LEU A 81 4.39 17.61 2.33
CA LEU A 81 3.56 18.29 3.33
C LEU A 81 4.12 18.19 4.77
N GLY A 82 5.45 18.21 4.91
CA GLY A 82 6.11 18.12 6.22
C GLY A 82 6.17 16.72 6.80
N GLN A 83 5.89 15.69 6.00
CA GLN A 83 5.87 14.30 6.43
C GLN A 83 6.59 13.39 5.43
N ASP A 84 7.26 12.36 5.96
CA ASP A 84 7.86 11.31 5.16
C ASP A 84 6.86 10.19 4.91
N TRP A 85 6.73 9.79 3.65
CA TRP A 85 5.81 8.77 3.19
C TRP A 85 6.60 7.61 2.58
N GLU A 86 6.31 6.39 3.01
CA GLU A 86 6.78 5.18 2.33
C GLU A 86 5.77 4.76 1.26
N LEU A 87 6.25 4.70 0.02
CA LEU A 87 5.54 4.04 -1.06
C LEU A 87 5.81 2.56 -0.99
N ILE A 88 4.74 1.78 -0.92
CA ILE A 88 4.81 0.33 -0.82
C ILE A 88 3.89 -0.32 -1.86
N SER A 89 4.30 -1.47 -2.38
CA SER A 89 3.56 -2.22 -3.41
C SER A 89 3.28 -3.66 -3.01
N LEU A 90 2.16 -4.19 -3.47
CA LEU A 90 1.78 -5.59 -3.35
C LEU A 90 1.52 -6.14 -4.76
N LYS A 91 2.30 -7.14 -5.17
CA LYS A 91 2.06 -7.86 -6.44
C LYS A 91 0.70 -8.57 -6.40
N THR A 92 -0.09 -8.48 -7.46
CA THR A 92 -1.44 -9.08 -7.53
C THR A 92 -1.43 -10.53 -7.96
N SER A 93 -0.42 -10.95 -8.74
CA SER A 93 -0.17 -12.34 -9.12
C SER A 93 0.23 -13.23 -7.94
#